data_AF-A0A832QV58-F1
#
_entry.id   AF-A0A832QV58-F1
#
_cell.length_a   1.000
_cell.length_b   1.000
_cell.length_c   1.000
_cell.angle_alpha   90.00
_cell.angle_beta   90.00
_cell.angle_gamma   90.00
#
_symmetry.space_group_name_H-M   'P 1'
#
loop_
_entity.id
_entity.type
_entity.pdbx_description
1 polymer ?
#
loop_
_entity_poly.entity_id
_entity_poly.type
_entity_poly.pdbx_seq_one_letter_code
_entity_poly.pdbx_strand_id
1 'polypeptide(L)'
;MEAYFDEEDPPGVVVVSQTCDIVSDPARNPWVVVCPLVKADPARVTEIERGGVPRLALVENAPEGLVAEIARSLTISKDLLASWQRNQGFTDPGKAVEFARSLERCFGRFAFPDDFNRSISPLLKKLKDGYGKEKAEVGRVARSVAELRVRPSAAWDAGNVHVRFLLILKPEDQREAQIAEISSAFEAILSTLSWQGSFQLDEPFLHLGTYDDFLARDYIESVALDINALSFAARYQAAVNPL
;
A
#
# COMPACT_ATOMS: atom_id res chain seq x y z
N MET A 1 -16.92 -31.47 -0.86
CA MET A 1 -16.98 -30.27 -1.71
C MET A 1 -15.54 -29.92 -2.01
N GLU A 2 -15.12 -30.06 -3.26
CA GLU A 2 -13.75 -29.71 -3.67
C GLU A 2 -13.70 -28.21 -3.98
N ALA A 3 -12.70 -27.51 -3.45
CA ALA A 3 -12.43 -26.14 -3.88
C ALA A 3 -11.73 -26.21 -5.23
N TYR A 4 -12.34 -25.61 -6.26
CA TYR A 4 -11.74 -25.56 -7.58
C TYR A 4 -10.77 -24.37 -7.62
N PHE A 5 -9.48 -24.68 -7.70
CA PHE A 5 -8.46 -23.74 -8.14
C PHE A 5 -8.30 -23.90 -9.67
N ASP A 6 -7.47 -23.09 -10.34
CA ASP A 6 -7.23 -23.24 -11.80
C ASP A 6 -6.60 -24.63 -12.14
N GLU A 7 -5.91 -24.79 -13.27
CA GLU A 7 -5.35 -26.08 -13.72
C GLU A 7 -4.47 -26.81 -12.68
N GLU A 8 -3.91 -26.10 -11.69
CA GLU A 8 -3.15 -26.67 -10.57
C GLU A 8 -3.64 -26.14 -9.22
N ASP A 9 -3.82 -27.05 -8.26
CA ASP A 9 -4.08 -26.71 -6.87
C ASP A 9 -2.89 -25.94 -6.26
N PRO A 10 -3.15 -24.87 -5.48
CA PRO A 10 -2.08 -24.15 -4.83
C PRO A 10 -1.44 -25.03 -3.74
N PRO A 11 -0.12 -24.85 -3.49
CA PRO A 11 0.59 -25.57 -2.41
C PRO A 11 0.03 -25.32 -1.01
N GLY A 12 -0.80 -24.29 -0.84
CA GLY A 12 -1.52 -24.00 0.38
C GLY A 12 -2.37 -22.75 0.23
N VAL A 13 -3.05 -22.35 1.29
CA VAL A 13 -3.81 -21.10 1.34
C VAL A 13 -3.54 -20.36 2.65
N VAL A 14 -3.78 -19.05 2.64
CA VAL A 14 -3.87 -18.22 3.84
C VAL A 14 -5.33 -17.81 4.05
N VAL A 15 -5.82 -17.93 5.28
CA VAL A 15 -7.17 -17.45 5.63
C VAL A 15 -7.11 -15.94 5.85
N VAL A 16 -8.00 -15.20 5.16
CA VAL A 16 -8.04 -13.72 5.21
C VAL A 16 -9.35 -13.18 5.79
N SER A 17 -10.33 -14.05 6.05
CA SER A 17 -11.52 -13.68 6.82
C SER A 17 -11.18 -13.17 8.22
N GLN A 18 -12.00 -12.25 8.72
CA GLN A 18 -11.88 -11.79 10.09
C GLN A 18 -12.21 -12.89 11.09
N THR A 19 -11.65 -12.82 12.29
CA THR A 19 -11.87 -13.84 13.33
C THR A 19 -13.35 -13.98 13.68
N CYS A 20 -14.12 -12.89 13.70
CA CYS A 20 -15.56 -12.93 13.94
C CYS A 20 -16.31 -13.75 12.88
N ASP A 21 -15.92 -13.65 11.61
CA ASP A 21 -16.50 -14.43 10.53
C ASP A 21 -16.14 -15.91 10.68
N ILE A 22 -14.90 -16.21 11.04
CA ILE A 22 -14.43 -17.60 11.22
C ILE A 22 -15.18 -18.29 12.38
N VAL A 23 -15.29 -17.65 13.54
CA VAL A 23 -15.90 -18.25 14.75
C VAL A 23 -17.43 -18.18 14.77
N SER A 24 -18.04 -17.41 13.86
CA SER A 24 -19.50 -17.32 13.77
C SER A 24 -20.14 -18.68 13.48
N ASP A 25 -21.38 -18.85 13.92
CA ASP A 25 -22.16 -20.08 13.73
C ASP A 25 -22.16 -20.52 12.26
N PRO A 26 -21.58 -21.70 11.92
CA PRO A 26 -21.55 -22.20 10.55
C PRO A 26 -22.92 -22.36 9.92
N ALA A 27 -23.99 -22.58 10.71
CA ALA A 27 -25.35 -22.67 10.16
C ALA A 27 -25.86 -21.31 9.63
N ARG A 28 -25.31 -20.20 10.12
CA ARG A 28 -25.66 -18.83 9.69
C ARG A 28 -24.68 -18.26 8.69
N ASN A 29 -23.39 -18.50 8.90
CA ASN A 29 -22.32 -18.06 8.02
C ASN A 29 -21.33 -19.22 7.79
N PRO A 30 -21.58 -20.08 6.80
CA PRO A 30 -20.77 -21.27 6.55
C PRO A 30 -19.49 -20.97 5.77
N TRP A 31 -19.19 -19.71 5.45
CA TRP A 31 -18.18 -19.34 4.47
C TRP A 31 -16.99 -18.62 5.12
N VAL A 32 -15.82 -18.80 4.51
CA VAL A 32 -14.59 -18.07 4.82
C VAL A 32 -13.86 -17.73 3.53
N VAL A 33 -13.10 -16.64 3.54
CA VAL A 33 -12.27 -16.19 2.42
C VAL A 33 -10.84 -16.59 2.67
N VAL A 34 -10.23 -17.18 1.65
CA VAL A 34 -8.82 -17.57 1.63
C VAL A 34 -8.13 -17.00 0.39
N CYS A 35 -6.82 -16.84 0.45
CA CYS A 35 -5.99 -16.52 -0.71
C CYS A 35 -4.98 -17.65 -0.95
N PRO A 36 -4.74 -18.07 -2.20
CA PRO A 36 -3.78 -19.11 -2.50
C PRO A 36 -2.35 -18.65 -2.21
N LEU A 37 -1.52 -19.57 -1.72
CA LEU A 37 -0.08 -19.40 -1.68
C LEU A 37 0.50 -19.76 -3.04
N VAL A 38 1.32 -18.89 -3.62
CA VAL A 38 1.94 -19.07 -4.94
C VAL A 38 3.45 -18.96 -4.83
N LYS A 39 4.16 -19.64 -5.74
CA LYS A 39 5.62 -19.56 -5.81
C LYS A 39 6.07 -18.17 -6.28
N ALA A 40 7.05 -17.60 -5.59
CA ALA A 40 7.75 -16.39 -5.97
C ALA A 40 9.26 -16.65 -5.96
N ASP A 41 9.94 -16.24 -7.03
CA ASP A 41 11.39 -16.26 -7.07
C ASP A 41 12.00 -15.19 -6.12
N PRO A 42 13.29 -15.27 -5.79
CA PRO A 42 13.92 -14.32 -4.86
C PRO A 42 13.86 -12.85 -5.30
N ALA A 43 13.87 -12.59 -6.62
CA ALA A 43 13.75 -11.23 -7.14
C ALA A 43 12.35 -10.68 -6.93
N ARG A 44 11.32 -11.52 -7.12
CA ARG A 44 9.92 -11.19 -6.85
C ARG A 44 9.69 -10.98 -5.35
N VAL A 45 10.24 -11.83 -4.48
CA VAL A 45 10.15 -11.64 -3.02
C VAL A 45 10.70 -10.27 -2.63
N THR A 46 11.87 -9.90 -3.16
CA THR A 46 12.46 -8.57 -2.94
C THR A 46 11.55 -7.43 -3.41
N GLU A 47 10.82 -7.61 -4.51
CA GLU A 47 9.85 -6.63 -5.01
C GLU A 47 8.64 -6.50 -4.07
N ILE A 48 8.15 -7.63 -3.53
CA ILE A 48 7.05 -7.66 -2.55
C ILE A 48 7.48 -6.96 -1.26
N GLU A 49 8.67 -7.27 -0.74
CA GLU A 49 9.23 -6.64 0.46
C GLU A 49 9.33 -5.12 0.32
N ARG A 50 9.53 -4.61 -0.89
CA ARG A 50 9.58 -3.16 -1.21
C ARG A 50 8.19 -2.55 -1.42
N GLY A 51 7.12 -3.33 -1.27
CA GLY A 51 5.75 -2.90 -1.58
C GLY A 51 5.53 -2.67 -3.08
N GLY A 52 6.35 -3.26 -3.97
CA GLY A 52 6.25 -3.07 -5.42
C GLY A 52 5.09 -3.82 -6.07
N VAL A 53 4.59 -4.88 -5.43
CA VAL A 53 3.56 -5.77 -5.98
C VAL A 53 2.31 -5.75 -5.09
N PRO A 54 1.30 -4.91 -5.36
CA PRO A 54 0.10 -4.79 -4.52
C PRO A 54 -0.73 -6.05 -4.36
N ARG A 55 -0.70 -6.94 -5.35
CA ARG A 55 -1.49 -8.18 -5.34
C ARG A 55 -0.85 -9.31 -4.53
N LEU A 56 0.44 -9.19 -4.19
CA LEU A 56 1.18 -10.22 -3.47
C LEU A 56 1.52 -9.74 -2.06
N ALA A 57 1.50 -10.66 -1.10
CA ALA A 57 1.88 -10.37 0.28
C ALA A 57 2.69 -11.50 0.93
N LEU A 58 3.61 -11.11 1.81
CA LEU A 58 4.39 -12.04 2.62
C LEU A 58 3.53 -12.58 3.77
N VAL A 59 3.67 -13.87 4.04
CA VAL A 59 3.09 -14.54 5.21
C VAL A 59 4.25 -15.05 6.04
N GLU A 60 4.32 -14.64 7.31
CA GLU A 60 5.52 -14.82 8.15
C GLU A 60 6.02 -16.26 8.20
N ASN A 61 5.11 -17.21 8.43
CA ASN A 61 5.45 -18.64 8.56
C ASN A 61 5.01 -19.46 7.34
N ALA A 62 4.89 -18.84 6.17
CA ALA A 62 4.71 -19.61 4.94
C ALA A 62 5.99 -20.39 4.59
N PRO A 63 5.88 -21.55 3.93
CA PRO A 63 7.05 -22.23 3.38
C PRO A 63 7.88 -21.32 2.47
N GLU A 64 9.19 -21.57 2.41
CA GLU A 64 10.12 -20.75 1.64
C GLU A 64 9.69 -20.61 0.17
N GLY A 65 9.75 -19.37 -0.34
CA GLY A 65 9.37 -19.05 -1.71
C GLY A 65 7.86 -19.02 -1.96
N LEU A 66 7.01 -19.16 -0.93
CA LEU A 66 5.56 -19.00 -1.06
C LEU A 66 5.08 -17.65 -0.53
N VAL A 67 4.20 -17.00 -1.29
CA VAL A 67 3.57 -15.73 -0.95
C VAL A 67 2.08 -15.80 -1.22
N ALA A 68 1.28 -15.00 -0.52
CA ALA A 68 -0.16 -14.95 -0.77
C ALA A 68 -0.47 -14.13 -2.03
N GLU A 69 -1.28 -14.68 -2.94
CA GLU A 69 -1.84 -13.95 -4.08
C GLU A 69 -3.24 -13.43 -3.71
N ILE A 70 -3.27 -12.19 -3.24
CA ILE A 70 -4.45 -11.51 -2.71
C ILE A 70 -5.51 -11.28 -3.78
N ALA A 71 -5.10 -10.99 -5.03
CA ALA A 71 -6.06 -10.72 -6.09
C ALA A 71 -6.81 -11.98 -6.57
N ARG A 72 -6.41 -13.17 -6.08
CA ARG A 72 -7.10 -14.45 -6.31
C ARG A 72 -7.77 -14.94 -5.03
N SER A 73 -8.45 -14.06 -4.30
CA SER A 73 -9.24 -14.47 -3.14
C SER A 73 -10.40 -15.38 -3.57
N LEU A 74 -10.70 -16.37 -2.74
CA LEU A 74 -11.76 -17.34 -2.99
C LEU A 74 -12.49 -17.68 -1.69
N THR A 75 -13.77 -18.00 -1.84
CA THR A 75 -14.63 -18.39 -0.73
C THR A 75 -14.72 -19.90 -0.65
N ILE A 76 -14.44 -20.46 0.52
CA ILE A 76 -14.59 -21.89 0.82
C ILE A 76 -15.53 -22.10 2.00
N SER A 77 -16.07 -23.30 2.12
CA SER A 77 -16.85 -23.65 3.31
C SER A 77 -15.96 -23.85 4.53
N LYS A 78 -16.49 -23.53 5.71
CA LYS A 78 -15.86 -23.81 7.00
C LYS A 78 -15.61 -25.31 7.21
N ASP A 79 -16.52 -26.15 6.72
CA ASP A 79 -16.38 -27.60 6.78
C ASP A 79 -15.15 -28.07 5.99
N LEU A 80 -14.92 -27.50 4.81
CA LEU A 80 -13.73 -27.80 4.01
C LEU A 80 -12.46 -27.28 4.71
N LEU A 81 -12.49 -26.04 5.21
CA LEU A 81 -11.35 -25.47 5.95
C LEU A 81 -10.98 -26.33 7.18
N ALA A 82 -11.98 -26.82 7.91
CA ALA A 82 -11.77 -27.66 9.09
C ALA A 82 -11.13 -29.02 8.77
N SER A 83 -11.23 -29.48 7.52
CA SER A 83 -10.57 -30.71 7.07
C SER A 83 -9.07 -30.54 6.79
N TRP A 84 -8.58 -29.30 6.72
CA TRP A 84 -7.18 -29.00 6.38
C TRP A 84 -6.30 -28.83 7.62
N GLN A 85 -5.02 -29.17 7.49
CA GLN A 85 -4.04 -28.94 8.55
C GLN A 85 -3.74 -27.44 8.69
N ARG A 86 -4.05 -26.87 9.86
CA ARG A 86 -3.74 -25.48 10.17
C ARG A 86 -2.26 -25.30 10.52
N ASN A 87 -1.60 -24.37 9.83
CA ASN A 87 -0.33 -23.78 10.24
C ASN A 87 -0.56 -22.34 10.71
N GLN A 88 0.13 -21.93 11.78
CA GLN A 88 0.01 -20.56 12.27
C GLN A 88 0.77 -19.59 11.34
N GLY A 89 0.04 -18.81 10.54
CA GLY A 89 0.63 -17.91 9.55
C GLY A 89 1.44 -16.75 10.13
N PHE A 90 1.05 -16.23 11.30
CA PHE A 90 1.70 -15.09 11.96
C PHE A 90 1.84 -15.34 13.47
N THR A 91 3.02 -15.04 13.99
CA THR A 91 3.38 -15.03 15.41
C THR A 91 3.71 -13.61 15.88
N ASP A 92 4.18 -12.75 14.97
CA ASP A 92 4.44 -11.34 15.22
C ASP A 92 3.21 -10.49 14.84
N PRO A 93 2.58 -9.77 15.80
CA PRO A 93 1.48 -8.86 15.52
C PRO A 93 1.82 -7.77 14.49
N GLY A 94 3.07 -7.28 14.46
CA GLY A 94 3.53 -6.28 13.50
C GLY A 94 3.45 -6.78 12.05
N LYS A 95 3.89 -8.02 11.82
CA LYS A 95 3.79 -8.67 10.49
C LYS A 95 2.35 -8.99 10.11
N ALA A 96 1.50 -9.33 11.07
CA ALA A 96 0.06 -9.50 10.82
C ALA A 96 -0.59 -8.18 10.36
N VAL A 97 -0.22 -7.05 10.98
CA VAL A 97 -0.67 -5.71 10.56
C VAL A 97 -0.13 -5.36 9.16
N GLU A 98 1.13 -5.69 8.86
CA GLU A 98 1.70 -5.49 7.52
C GLU A 98 0.93 -6.29 6.44
N PHE A 99 0.60 -7.54 6.73
CA PHE A 99 -0.19 -8.37 5.84
C PHE A 99 -1.60 -7.79 5.63
N ALA A 100 -2.26 -7.34 6.69
CA ALA A 100 -3.57 -6.68 6.60
C ALA A 100 -3.51 -5.42 5.73
N ARG A 101 -2.46 -4.60 5.85
CA ARG A 101 -2.25 -3.43 4.98
C ARG A 101 -2.03 -3.81 3.52
N SER A 102 -1.37 -4.95 3.27
CA SER A 102 -1.22 -5.46 1.91
C SER A 102 -2.56 -5.87 1.30
N LEU A 103 -3.43 -6.51 2.10
CA LEU A 103 -4.82 -6.80 1.71
C LEU A 103 -5.60 -5.52 1.39
N GLU A 104 -5.57 -4.53 2.28
CA GLU A 104 -6.23 -3.23 2.09
C GLU A 104 -5.73 -2.55 0.82
N ARG A 105 -4.41 -2.58 0.58
CA ARG A 105 -3.81 -1.97 -0.60
C ARG A 105 -4.20 -2.67 -1.90
N CYS A 106 -4.41 -3.99 -1.90
CA CYS A 106 -4.83 -4.69 -3.10
C CYS A 106 -6.21 -4.21 -3.59
N PHE A 107 -7.14 -3.90 -2.67
CA PHE A 107 -8.53 -3.57 -3.00
C PHE A 107 -8.92 -2.10 -2.77
N GLY A 108 -8.16 -1.35 -1.99
CA GLY A 108 -8.48 0.02 -1.56
C GLY A 108 -7.74 1.12 -2.32
N ARG A 109 -6.86 0.76 -3.28
CA ARG A 109 -6.18 1.74 -4.13
C ARG A 109 -7.20 2.47 -4.99
N PHE A 110 -7.18 3.79 -4.90
CA PHE A 110 -7.99 4.62 -5.79
C PHE A 110 -7.51 4.48 -7.23
N ALA A 111 -8.45 4.18 -8.12
CA ALA A 111 -8.20 4.12 -9.56
C ALA A 111 -8.17 5.54 -10.14
N PHE A 112 -7.02 6.21 -10.03
CA PHE A 112 -6.84 7.52 -10.66
C PHE A 112 -7.01 7.43 -12.18
N PRO A 113 -7.49 8.52 -12.83
CA PRO A 113 -7.55 8.60 -14.29
C PRO A 113 -6.18 8.37 -14.93
N ASP A 114 -6.16 7.74 -16.11
CA ASP A 114 -4.93 7.38 -16.80
C ASP A 114 -4.04 8.58 -17.14
N ASP A 115 -4.62 9.71 -17.53
CA ASP A 115 -3.88 10.95 -17.80
C ASP A 115 -3.20 11.50 -16.54
N PHE A 116 -3.89 11.44 -15.39
CA PHE A 116 -3.30 11.82 -14.10
C PHE A 116 -2.15 10.88 -13.73
N ASN A 117 -2.37 9.56 -13.79
CA ASN A 117 -1.34 8.55 -13.52
C ASN A 117 -0.09 8.75 -14.40
N ARG A 118 -0.29 9.02 -15.70
CA ARG A 118 0.81 9.32 -16.62
C ARG A 118 1.57 10.58 -16.20
N SER A 119 0.84 11.64 -15.82
CA SER A 119 1.41 12.92 -15.36
C SER A 119 2.28 12.76 -14.12
N ILE A 120 1.83 11.98 -13.12
CA ILE A 120 2.54 11.82 -11.85
C ILE A 120 3.54 10.65 -11.81
N SER A 121 3.56 9.79 -12.82
CA SER A 121 4.46 8.63 -12.88
C SER A 121 5.95 8.97 -12.65
N PRO A 122 6.50 10.11 -13.12
CA PRO A 122 7.89 10.46 -12.84
C PRO A 122 8.14 10.78 -11.36
N LEU A 123 7.18 11.42 -10.68
CA LEU A 123 7.24 11.68 -9.23
C LEU A 123 7.26 10.35 -8.46
N LEU A 124 6.30 9.47 -8.74
CA LEU A 124 6.21 8.17 -8.06
C LEU A 124 7.47 7.33 -8.28
N LYS A 125 8.02 7.35 -9.50
CA LYS A 125 9.27 6.66 -9.84
C LYS A 125 10.47 7.22 -9.07
N LYS A 126 10.65 8.55 -9.06
CA LYS A 126 11.74 9.19 -8.31
C LYS A 126 11.68 8.86 -6.81
N LEU A 127 10.49 8.89 -6.23
CA LEU A 127 10.28 8.54 -4.82
C LEU A 127 10.58 7.06 -4.56
N LYS A 128 10.05 6.13 -5.38
CA LYS A 128 10.34 4.69 -5.27
C LYS A 128 11.83 4.37 -5.42
N ASP A 129 12.49 4.92 -6.45
CA ASP A 129 13.90 4.67 -6.74
C ASP A 129 14.83 5.31 -5.70
N GLY A 130 14.39 6.41 -5.07
CA GLY A 130 15.12 7.12 -4.02
C GLY A 130 14.97 6.49 -2.64
N TYR A 131 13.77 6.01 -2.28
CA TYR A 131 13.42 5.59 -0.93
C TYR A 131 14.39 4.54 -0.36
N GLY A 132 14.77 3.55 -1.16
CA GLY A 132 15.70 2.48 -0.76
C GLY A 132 17.19 2.86 -0.80
N LYS A 133 17.55 4.09 -1.18
CA LYS A 133 18.93 4.56 -1.26
C LYS A 133 19.19 5.49 -0.07
N GLU A 134 19.86 5.01 0.96
CA GLU A 134 20.14 5.77 2.20
C GLU A 134 20.82 7.12 1.92
N LYS A 135 21.81 7.13 1.01
CA LYS A 135 22.59 8.33 0.66
C LYS A 135 21.91 9.25 -0.38
N ALA A 136 20.75 8.85 -0.92
CA ALA A 136 20.06 9.69 -1.90
C ALA A 136 19.23 10.76 -1.19
N GLU A 137 19.40 12.02 -1.60
CA GLU A 137 18.65 13.16 -1.05
C GLU A 137 17.12 12.94 -1.15
N VAL A 138 16.66 12.47 -2.31
CA VAL A 138 15.23 12.13 -2.53
C VAL A 138 14.75 11.02 -1.58
N GLY A 139 15.63 10.06 -1.24
CA GLY A 139 15.30 9.00 -0.28
C GLY A 139 15.09 9.55 1.12
N ARG A 140 16.00 10.44 1.57
CA ARG A 140 15.92 11.14 2.85
C ARG A 140 14.64 11.97 2.98
N VAL A 141 14.31 12.71 1.93
CA VAL A 141 13.06 13.48 1.84
C VAL A 141 11.84 12.56 1.88
N ALA A 142 11.81 11.50 1.07
CA ALA A 142 10.70 10.56 1.03
C ALA A 142 10.46 9.86 2.37
N ARG A 143 11.53 9.47 3.09
CA ARG A 143 11.44 8.85 4.43
C ARG A 143 10.99 9.81 5.52
N SER A 144 11.00 11.11 5.28
CA SER A 144 10.48 12.14 6.20
C SER A 144 8.98 12.40 6.02
N VAL A 145 8.37 11.88 4.95
CA VAL A 145 6.94 11.98 4.66
C VAL A 145 6.22 10.76 5.23
N ALA A 146 5.17 10.99 6.00
CA ALA A 146 4.29 9.94 6.51
C ALA A 146 3.27 9.52 5.44
N GLU A 147 2.61 10.50 4.81
CA GLU A 147 1.71 10.27 3.69
C GLU A 147 1.86 11.34 2.60
N LEU A 148 1.74 10.93 1.34
CA LEU A 148 1.51 11.81 0.21
C LEU A 148 0.09 11.61 -0.31
N ARG A 149 -0.68 12.69 -0.36
CA ARG A 149 -2.05 12.69 -0.84
C ARG A 149 -2.24 13.73 -1.94
N VAL A 150 -3.30 13.57 -2.72
CA VAL A 150 -3.71 14.54 -3.75
C VAL A 150 -5.17 14.90 -3.58
N ARG A 151 -5.47 16.19 -3.64
CA ARG A 151 -6.82 16.75 -3.60
C ARG A 151 -7.15 17.36 -4.97
N PRO A 152 -8.22 16.90 -5.65
CA PRO A 152 -8.67 17.54 -6.87
C PRO A 152 -9.59 18.74 -6.53
N SER A 153 -9.61 19.76 -7.39
CA SER A 153 -10.51 20.92 -7.26
C SER A 153 -11.95 20.62 -7.69
N ALA A 154 -12.16 19.52 -8.41
CA ALA A 154 -13.43 19.07 -8.97
C ALA A 154 -13.45 17.53 -9.06
N ALA A 155 -14.51 16.96 -9.62
CA ALA A 155 -14.54 15.53 -9.94
C ALA A 155 -13.39 15.15 -10.89
N TRP A 156 -12.87 13.93 -10.75
CA TRP A 156 -11.71 13.43 -11.51
C TRP A 156 -11.93 13.35 -13.02
N ASP A 157 -13.17 13.29 -13.46
CA ASP A 157 -13.61 13.23 -14.86
C ASP A 157 -14.07 14.59 -15.41
N ALA A 158 -13.92 15.67 -14.64
CA ALA A 158 -14.24 17.01 -15.09
C ALA A 158 -13.25 17.50 -16.17
N GLY A 159 -13.71 18.39 -17.05
CA GLY A 159 -12.92 18.92 -18.16
C GLY A 159 -11.75 19.84 -17.75
N ASN A 160 -11.68 20.27 -16.49
CA ASN A 160 -10.58 21.02 -15.91
C ASN A 160 -10.44 20.68 -14.41
N VAL A 161 -9.36 20.01 -14.04
CA VAL A 161 -9.09 19.55 -12.68
C VAL A 161 -7.74 20.09 -12.22
N HIS A 162 -7.77 21.01 -11.26
CA HIS A 162 -6.58 21.45 -10.57
C HIS A 162 -6.27 20.48 -9.43
N VAL A 163 -5.00 20.11 -9.27
CA VAL A 163 -4.58 19.17 -8.24
C VAL A 163 -3.63 19.84 -7.25
N ARG A 164 -3.91 19.63 -5.96
CA ARG A 164 -3.05 20.03 -4.85
C ARG A 164 -2.48 18.80 -4.18
N PHE A 165 -1.17 18.80 -3.97
CA PHE A 165 -0.45 17.78 -3.21
C PHE A 165 -0.42 18.15 -1.73
N LEU A 166 -0.75 17.16 -0.89
CA LEU A 166 -0.71 17.25 0.55
C LEU A 166 0.39 16.32 1.07
N LEU A 167 1.42 16.88 1.69
CA LEU A 167 2.53 16.14 2.27
C LEU A 167 2.35 16.13 3.78
N ILE A 168 1.85 15.02 4.29
CA ILE A 168 1.76 14.80 5.72
C ILE A 168 3.13 14.28 6.16
N LEU A 169 3.81 15.07 6.98
CA LEU A 169 5.16 14.82 7.46
C LEU A 169 5.13 13.97 8.72
N LYS A 170 6.19 13.19 8.92
CA LYS A 170 6.43 12.54 10.22
C LYS A 170 6.70 13.60 11.31
N PRO A 171 6.51 13.23 12.60
CA PRO A 171 7.00 14.02 13.72
C PRO A 171 8.48 14.39 13.54
N GLU A 172 8.89 15.56 14.07
CA GLU A 172 10.22 16.12 13.81
C GLU A 172 11.37 15.18 14.18
N ASP A 173 11.24 14.47 15.29
CA ASP A 173 12.19 13.46 15.80
C ASP A 173 12.31 12.21 14.92
N GLN A 174 11.38 12.02 13.98
CA GLN A 174 11.34 10.89 13.05
C GLN A 174 11.64 11.30 11.59
N ARG A 175 11.93 12.58 11.35
CA ARG A 175 12.31 13.09 10.01
C ARG A 175 13.81 13.01 9.80
N GLU A 176 14.20 12.73 8.57
CA GLU A 176 15.60 12.78 8.13
C GLU A 176 15.93 14.08 7.37
N ALA A 177 14.91 14.87 7.01
CA ALA A 177 15.02 16.13 6.29
C ALA A 177 14.20 17.25 6.93
N GLN A 178 14.69 18.48 6.80
CA GLN A 178 14.02 19.69 7.24
C GLN A 178 12.87 20.07 6.30
N ILE A 179 11.86 20.78 6.80
CA ILE A 179 10.68 21.18 6.01
C ILE A 179 11.07 21.91 4.72
N ALA A 180 12.04 22.83 4.79
CA ALA A 180 12.50 23.58 3.63
C ALA A 180 13.14 22.68 2.56
N GLU A 181 13.89 21.67 2.97
CA GLU A 181 14.51 20.68 2.07
C GLU A 181 13.44 19.81 1.41
N ILE A 182 12.43 19.40 2.18
CA ILE A 182 11.29 18.61 1.69
C ILE A 182 10.50 19.42 0.66
N SER A 183 10.14 20.68 0.98
CA SER A 183 9.38 21.56 0.07
C SER A 183 10.15 21.76 -1.23
N SER A 184 11.41 22.16 -1.16
CA SER A 184 12.26 22.42 -2.33
C SER A 184 12.42 21.18 -3.21
N ALA A 185 12.65 20.01 -2.62
CA ALA A 185 12.79 18.77 -3.37
C ALA A 185 11.49 18.37 -4.09
N PHE A 186 10.34 18.51 -3.44
CA PHE A 186 9.04 18.23 -4.08
C PHE A 186 8.68 19.24 -5.15
N GLU A 187 8.87 20.54 -4.91
CA GLU A 187 8.68 21.59 -5.91
C GLU A 187 9.57 21.38 -7.13
N ALA A 188 10.84 21.02 -6.94
CA ALA A 188 11.77 20.70 -8.02
C ALA A 188 11.33 19.48 -8.84
N ILE A 189 10.65 18.51 -8.23
CA ILE A 189 10.12 17.36 -8.97
C ILE A 189 8.81 17.74 -9.69
N LEU A 190 7.88 18.38 -8.99
CA LEU A 190 6.56 18.75 -9.50
C LEU A 190 6.64 19.72 -10.69
N SER A 191 7.57 20.68 -10.65
CA SER A 191 7.82 21.63 -11.74
C SER A 191 8.31 20.97 -13.03
N THR A 192 8.85 19.75 -12.95
CA THR A 192 9.29 18.97 -14.13
C THR A 192 8.22 18.07 -14.72
N LEU A 193 7.05 17.98 -14.09
CA LEU A 193 5.98 17.12 -14.58
C LEU A 193 5.31 17.70 -15.82
N SER A 194 5.06 16.82 -16.79
CA SER A 194 4.23 17.15 -17.95
C SER A 194 2.81 16.68 -17.68
N TRP A 195 1.90 17.64 -17.53
CA TRP A 195 0.49 17.39 -17.25
C TRP A 195 -0.27 17.01 -18.52
N GLN A 196 -1.07 15.94 -18.43
CA GLN A 196 -1.85 15.38 -19.54
C GLN A 196 -3.34 15.55 -19.30
N GLY A 197 -4.12 15.53 -20.38
CA GLY A 197 -5.58 15.62 -20.33
C GLY A 197 -6.05 16.94 -19.71
N SER A 198 -6.99 16.84 -18.78
CA SER A 198 -7.62 17.96 -18.09
C SER A 198 -6.94 18.36 -16.77
N PHE A 199 -5.78 17.77 -16.45
CA PHE A 199 -5.11 18.00 -15.17
C PHE A 199 -4.11 19.14 -15.23
N GLN A 200 -4.02 19.90 -14.15
CA GLN A 200 -2.97 20.90 -13.93
C GLN A 200 -2.74 21.14 -12.44
N LEU A 201 -1.63 21.76 -12.09
CA LEU A 201 -1.34 22.13 -10.70
C LEU A 201 -2.32 23.22 -10.22
N ASP A 202 -2.76 23.11 -8.96
CA ASP A 202 -3.49 24.17 -8.27
C ASP A 202 -2.55 25.28 -7.78
N GLU A 203 -3.07 26.43 -7.34
CA GLU A 203 -2.27 27.49 -6.72
C GLU A 203 -2.83 27.82 -5.32
N PRO A 204 -2.11 27.52 -4.22
CA PRO A 204 -0.83 26.79 -4.16
C PRO A 204 -1.02 25.29 -4.47
N PHE A 205 -0.02 24.68 -5.12
CA PHE A 205 -0.06 23.25 -5.47
C PHE A 205 0.49 22.33 -4.38
N LEU A 206 1.19 22.86 -3.38
CA LEU A 206 1.83 22.08 -2.33
C LEU A 206 1.40 22.59 -0.96
N HIS A 207 0.95 21.67 -0.10
CA HIS A 207 0.68 21.94 1.31
C HIS A 207 1.41 20.90 2.15
N LEU A 208 2.20 21.35 3.13
CA LEU A 208 3.00 20.51 4.01
C LEU A 208 2.63 20.77 5.46
N GLY A 209 2.62 19.72 6.27
CA GLY A 209 2.36 19.79 7.71
C GLY A 209 2.36 18.40 8.34
N THR A 210 2.23 18.31 9.66
CA THR A 210 1.92 17.03 10.34
C THR A 210 0.41 16.80 10.35
N TYR A 211 -0.07 15.67 10.87
CA TYR A 211 -1.51 15.43 11.01
C TYR A 211 -2.25 16.53 11.79
N ASP A 212 -1.58 17.26 12.67
CA ASP A 212 -2.17 18.34 13.46
C ASP A 212 -2.41 19.62 12.64
N ASP A 213 -1.69 19.78 11.53
CA ASP A 213 -1.79 20.95 10.64
C ASP A 213 -2.92 20.79 9.60
N PHE A 214 -3.36 19.55 9.33
CA PHE A 214 -4.38 19.27 8.33
C PHE A 214 -5.80 19.24 8.94
N LEU A 215 -6.75 19.87 8.24
CA LEU A 215 -8.15 19.73 8.61
C LEU A 215 -8.65 18.33 8.23
N ALA A 216 -9.64 17.83 8.98
CA ALA A 216 -10.34 16.59 8.63
C ALA A 216 -10.89 16.64 7.19
N ARG A 217 -11.32 17.83 6.72
CA ARG A 217 -11.77 18.04 5.35
C ARG A 217 -10.65 17.75 4.34
N ASP A 218 -9.42 18.20 4.58
CA ASP A 218 -8.31 17.97 3.68
C ASP A 218 -8.00 16.47 3.55
N TYR A 219 -8.12 15.72 4.65
CA TYR A 219 -7.94 14.28 4.63
C TYR A 219 -9.05 13.54 3.86
N ILE A 220 -10.32 13.90 4.11
CA ILE A 220 -11.50 13.28 3.47
C ILE A 220 -11.59 13.59 1.98
N GLU A 221 -11.27 14.83 1.58
CA GLU A 221 -11.36 15.26 0.18
C GLU A 221 -10.10 14.95 -0.64
N SER A 222 -9.08 14.36 -0.03
CA SER A 222 -7.86 13.94 -0.72
C SER A 222 -7.73 12.42 -0.76
N VAL A 223 -6.98 11.96 -1.74
CA VAL A 223 -6.72 10.54 -1.99
C VAL A 223 -5.24 10.27 -1.80
N ALA A 224 -4.92 9.21 -1.05
CA ALA A 224 -3.54 8.76 -0.85
C ALA A 224 -2.90 8.28 -2.16
N LEU A 225 -1.62 8.64 -2.37
CA LEU A 225 -0.80 8.10 -3.45
C LEU A 225 -0.09 6.82 -2.99
N ASP A 226 0.15 5.91 -3.94
CA ASP A 226 0.72 4.57 -3.71
C ASP A 226 2.21 4.56 -3.28
N ILE A 227 2.78 5.72 -2.90
CA ILE A 227 4.08 5.78 -2.23
C ILE A 227 3.99 5.53 -0.73
N ASN A 228 2.81 5.70 -0.13
CA ASN A 228 2.61 5.42 1.30
C ASN A 228 2.93 3.97 1.64
N ALA A 229 2.76 3.07 0.67
CA ALA A 229 3.17 1.68 0.78
C ALA A 229 4.67 1.52 1.12
N LEU A 230 5.54 2.43 0.68
CA LEU A 230 6.97 2.40 0.99
C LEU A 230 7.25 2.65 2.47
N SER A 231 6.46 3.50 3.12
CA SER A 231 6.54 3.77 4.56
C SER A 231 6.22 2.54 5.42
N PHE A 232 5.54 1.54 4.84
CA PHE A 232 5.10 0.33 5.54
C PHE A 232 5.66 -0.96 4.98
N ALA A 233 6.47 -0.90 3.93
CA ALA A 233 7.00 -2.09 3.28
C ALA A 233 8.00 -2.83 4.18
N ALA A 234 7.88 -4.17 4.33
CA ALA A 234 8.78 -5.01 5.12
C ALA A 234 10.25 -4.63 5.00
N ARG A 235 10.72 -4.37 3.78
CA ARG A 235 12.12 -4.00 3.46
C ARG A 235 12.63 -2.83 4.31
N TYR A 236 11.75 -1.90 4.65
CA TYR A 236 12.09 -0.62 5.25
C TYR A 236 11.62 -0.47 6.69
N GLN A 237 11.00 -1.50 7.28
CA GLN A 237 10.53 -1.48 8.66
C GLN A 237 11.63 -1.79 9.71
N ALA A 238 12.91 -1.74 9.36
CA ALA A 238 13.98 -2.03 10.32
C ALA A 238 14.19 -0.91 11.35
N ALA A 239 13.93 -1.25 12.63
CA ALA A 239 14.22 -0.52 13.88
C ALA A 239 13.17 0.46 14.44
N VAL A 240 11.87 0.20 14.25
CA VAL A 240 10.87 0.74 15.19
C VAL A 240 10.72 -0.26 16.33
N ASN A 241 11.25 0.06 17.50
CA ASN A 241 10.99 -0.70 18.73
C ASN A 241 9.46 -0.86 18.87
N PRO A 242 8.95 -2.08 19.11
CA PRO A 242 7.56 -2.22 19.51
C PRO A 242 7.39 -1.48 20.84
N LEU A 243 6.46 -0.53 20.86
CA LEU A 243 5.93 0.07 22.09
C LEU A 243 5.27 -1.02 22.96
#